data_AF-A0A914VX47-F1
#
_entry.id   AF-A0A914VX47-F1
#
_cell.length_a   1.000
_cell.length_b   1.000
_cell.length_c   1.000
_cell.angle_alpha   90.00
_cell.angle_beta   90.00
_cell.angle_gamma   90.00
#
_symmetry.space_group_name_H-M   'P 1'
#
loop_
_entity.id
_entity.type
_entity.pdbx_description
1 polymer ?
#
loop_
_entity_poly.entity_id
_entity_poly.type
_entity_poly.pdbx_seq_one_letter_code
_entity_poly.pdbx_strand_id
1 'polypeptide(L)' 'MQSATAAGYEGFCIDLLEEMAAVLHFNYTIFEVDDGSYGIQDEHGRWNGLVGVLQRGEADLSVSAVTITYSRVEVI' A
#
# COMPACT_ATOMS: atom_id res chain seq x y z
N MET A 1 12.32 22.01 -11.66
CA MET A 1 12.60 20.67 -11.11
C MET A 1 11.28 19.93 -11.20
N GLN A 2 11.13 19.06 -12.19
CA GLN A 2 9.85 18.50 -12.62
C GLN A 2 9.52 17.33 -11.67
N SER A 3 8.51 17.50 -10.81
CA SER A 3 7.94 16.38 -10.05
C SER A 3 7.41 15.38 -11.08
N ALA A 4 7.99 14.19 -11.12
CA ALA A 4 7.46 13.10 -11.91
C ALA A 4 6.27 12.55 -11.13
N THR A 5 5.07 13.07 -11.41
CA THR A 5 3.85 12.39 -10.98
C THR A 5 3.94 10.94 -11.45
N ALA A 6 3.69 9.98 -10.56
CA ALA A 6 3.70 8.57 -10.90
C ALA A 6 2.71 8.37 -12.06
N ALA A 7 3.24 8.12 -13.26
CA ALA A 7 2.52 8.31 -14.51
C ALA A 7 1.19 7.53 -14.52
N GLY A 8 0.08 8.22 -14.25
CA GLY A 8 -1.29 7.68 -14.29
C GLY A 8 -2.11 7.74 -13.01
N TYR A 9 -1.53 8.09 -11.84
CA TYR A 9 -2.26 8.14 -10.57
C TYR A 9 -2.36 9.57 -10.04
N GLU A 10 -3.52 9.93 -9.45
CA GLU A 10 -3.76 11.23 -8.81
C GLU A 10 -4.64 11.11 -7.57
N GLY A 11 -4.64 12.15 -6.72
CA GLY A 11 -5.49 12.27 -5.55
C GLY A 11 -4.73 12.23 -4.23
N PHE A 12 -5.46 12.39 -3.12
CA PHE A 12 -4.89 12.61 -1.78
C PHE A 12 -3.78 11.61 -1.37
N CYS A 13 -3.99 10.32 -1.66
CA CYS A 13 -3.00 9.29 -1.34
C CYS A 13 -1.70 9.46 -2.13
N ILE A 14 -1.80 9.88 -3.39
CA ILE A 14 -0.64 10.11 -4.27
C ILE A 14 0.11 11.36 -3.82
N ASP A 15 -0.62 12.45 -3.55
CA ASP A 15 -0.02 13.69 -3.02
C ASP A 15 0.75 13.43 -1.72
N LEU A 16 0.16 12.65 -0.81
CA LEU A 16 0.81 12.25 0.43
C LEU A 16 2.07 11.41 0.20
N LEU A 17 2.03 10.45 -0.73
CA LEU A 17 3.18 9.62 -1.07
C LEU A 17 4.32 10.46 -1.66
N GLU A 18 4.01 11.42 -2.53
CA GLU A 18 5.00 12.35 -3.10
C GLU A 18 5.68 13.19 -2.02
N GLU A 19 4.90 13.76 -1.09
CA GLU A 19 5.45 14.52 0.04
C GLU A 19 6.29 13.65 0.97
N MET A 20 5.84 12.42 1.26
CA MET A 20 6.62 11.46 2.05
C MET A 20 7.95 11.11 1.36
N ALA A 21 7.93 10.85 0.05
CA ALA A 21 9.12 10.55 -0.73
C ALA A 21 10.13 11.70 -0.72
N ALA A 22 9.63 12.94 -0.82
CA ALA A 22 10.46 14.14 -0.74
C ALA A 22 11.11 14.33 0.63
N VAL A 23 10.35 14.14 1.72
CA VAL A 23 10.82 14.34 3.11
C VAL A 23 11.74 13.22 3.58
N LEU A 24 11.43 11.97 3.23
CA LEU A 24 12.15 10.78 3.69
C LEU A 24 13.20 10.29 2.70
N HIS A 25 13.30 10.93 1.53
CA HIS A 25 14.29 10.66 0.49
C HIS A 25 14.27 9.20 -0.02
N PHE A 26 13.10 8.67 -0.33
CA PHE A 26 12.94 7.37 -0.97
C PHE A 26 12.36 7.49 -2.39
N ASN A 27 12.65 6.49 -3.22
CA ASN A 27 11.98 6.29 -4.50
C ASN A 27 10.91 5.21 -4.34
N TYR A 28 9.88 5.24 -5.18
CA TYR A 28 8.78 4.28 -5.11
C TYR A 28 8.36 3.82 -6.51
N THR A 29 7.67 2.69 -6.55
CA THR A 29 6.94 2.20 -7.72
C THR A 29 5.55 1.81 -7.23
N ILE A 30 4.53 2.18 -7.98
CA ILE A 30 3.14 1.88 -7.65
C ILE A 30 2.70 0.68 -8.47
N PHE A 31 2.04 -0.27 -7.83
CA PHE A 31 1.29 -1.33 -8.49
C PHE A 31 -0.05 -1.55 -7.76
N GLU A 32 -1.03 -2.07 -8.49
CA GLU A 32 -2.33 -2.44 -7.93
C GLU A 32 -2.33 -3.90 -7.53
N VAL A 33 -3.03 -4.23 -6.43
CA VAL A 33 -3.19 -5.62 -6.02
C VAL A 33 -4.11 -6.34 -7.00
N ASP A 34 -3.67 -7.50 -7.49
CA ASP A 34 -4.36 -8.25 -8.55
C ASP A 34 -5.84 -8.55 -8.26
N ASP A 35 -6.19 -8.81 -6.99
CA ASP A 35 -7.56 -9.16 -6.57
C ASP A 35 -8.42 -7.94 -6.17
N GLY A 36 -7.84 -6.74 -6.16
CA GLY A 36 -8.52 -5.48 -5.80
C GLY A 36 -9.05 -5.42 -4.36
N SER A 37 -8.69 -6.37 -3.49
CA SER A 37 -9.24 -6.49 -2.15
C SER A 37 -8.32 -5.89 -1.08
N TYR A 38 -8.91 -5.43 0.02
CA TYR A 38 -8.13 -4.92 1.16
C TYR A 38 -7.43 -6.04 1.95
N GLY A 39 -7.98 -7.25 1.91
CA GLY A 39 -7.49 -8.38 2.68
C GLY A 39 -8.54 -8.93 3.64
N ILE A 40 -8.78 -10.23 3.48
CA ILE A 40 -9.62 -11.13 4.27
C ILE A 40 -8.72 -12.31 4.65
N GLN A 41 -8.81 -12.72 5.92
CA GLN A 41 -8.09 -13.87 6.42
C GLN A 41 -8.87 -15.15 6.15
N ASP A 42 -8.19 -16.19 5.65
CA ASP A 42 -8.76 -17.53 5.57
C ASP A 42 -8.64 -18.30 6.90
N GLU A 43 -9.24 -19.50 6.96
CA GLU A 43 -9.23 -20.35 8.16
C GLU A 43 -7.82 -20.81 8.57
N HIS A 44 -6.83 -20.69 7.68
CA HIS A 44 -5.44 -21.06 7.91
C HIS A 44 -4.55 -19.86 8.26
N GLY A 45 -5.15 -18.68 8.46
CA GLY A 45 -4.46 -17.48 8.86
C GLY A 45 -3.79 -16.72 7.72
N ARG A 46 -3.97 -17.14 6.46
CA ARG A 46 -3.40 -16.47 5.29
C ARG A 46 -4.29 -15.33 4.85
N TRP A 47 -3.66 -14.23 4.44
CA TRP A 47 -4.36 -13.05 3.95
C TRP A 47 -4.23 -12.93 2.43
N ASN A 48 -5.32 -12.54 1.77
CA ASN A 48 -5.31 -12.05 0.39
C ASN A 48 -5.21 -10.51 0.36
N GLY A 49 -5.37 -9.90 -0.81
CA GLY A 49 -5.44 -8.46 -0.94
C GLY A 49 -4.21 -7.70 -0.46
N LEU A 50 -4.42 -6.41 -0.16
CA LEU A 50 -3.40 -5.50 0.35
C LEU A 50 -2.69 -6.05 1.60
N VAL A 51 -3.43 -6.56 2.58
CA VAL A 51 -2.83 -7.16 3.80
C VAL A 51 -1.95 -8.35 3.44
N GLY A 52 -2.38 -9.21 2.52
CA GLY A 52 -1.60 -10.37 2.08
C GLY A 52 -0.31 -10.00 1.37
N VAL A 53 -0.36 -9.01 0.47
CA VAL A 53 0.82 -8.48 -0.24
C VAL A 53 1.84 -7.94 0.75
N LEU A 54 1.41 -7.15 1.74
CA LEU A 54 2.27 -6.63 2.80
C LEU A 54 2.85 -7.76 3.67
N GLN A 55 1.99 -8.69 4.12
CA GLN A 55 2.39 -9.82 4.97
C GLN A 55 3.47 -10.70 4.29
N ARG A 56 3.39 -10.87 2.97
CA ARG A 56 4.36 -11.65 2.18
C ARG A 56 5.61 -10.86 1.78
N GLY A 57 5.68 -9.55 2.08
CA GLY A 57 6.80 -8.69 1.71
C GLY A 57 6.88 -8.38 0.21
N GLU A 58 5.76 -8.48 -0.50
CA GLU A 58 5.67 -8.14 -1.94
C GLU A 58 5.56 -6.62 -2.16
N ALA A 59 5.10 -5.87 -1.15
CA ALA A 59 5.15 -4.42 -1.08
C ALA A 59 5.64 -3.97 0.30
N ASP A 60 6.32 -2.82 0.34
CA ASP A 60 6.80 -2.21 1.59
C ASP A 60 5.76 -1.28 2.24
N LEU A 61 4.84 -0.73 1.45
CA LEU A 61 3.86 0.27 1.88
C LEU A 61 2.55 0.13 1.10
N SER A 62 1.42 0.26 1.80
CA SER A 62 0.12 0.54 1.18
C SER A 62 -0.23 2.00 1.37
N VAL A 63 -0.60 2.68 0.28
CA VAL A 63 -1.16 4.03 0.32
C VAL A 63 -2.59 3.98 -0.19
N SER A 64 -3.52 3.70 0.73
CA SER A 64 -4.92 3.48 0.43
C SER A 64 -5.80 3.77 1.64
N ALA A 65 -7.13 3.81 1.44
CA ALA A 65 -8.10 4.01 2.53
C ALA A 65 -8.35 2.72 3.34
N VAL A 66 -7.29 2.10 3.87
CA VAL A 66 -7.37 0.89 4.71
C VAL A 66 -7.85 1.23 6.11
N THR A 67 -8.90 0.54 6.56
CA THR A 67 -9.32 0.58 7.97
C THR A 67 -8.34 -0.18 8.86
N ILE A 68 -7.83 0.48 9.90
CA ILE A 68 -7.02 -0.13 10.95
C ILE A 68 -7.92 -1.02 11.82
N THR A 69 -7.61 -2.31 11.89
CA THR A 69 -8.28 -3.28 12.76
C THR A 69 -7.23 -4.08 13.51
N TYR A 70 -7.61 -4.62 14.67
CA TYR A 70 -6.72 -5.46 15.49
C TYR A 70 -6.10 -6.61 14.68
N SER A 71 -6.93 -7.36 13.94
CA SER A 71 -6.49 -8.50 13.13
C SER A 71 -5.48 -8.15 12.03
N ARG A 72 -5.50 -6.92 11.50
CA ARG A 72 -4.56 -6.47 10.46
C ARG A 72 -3.23 -6.01 11.06
N VAL A 73 -3.26 -5.39 12.24
CA VAL A 73 -2.07 -4.92 12.94
C VAL A 73 -1.22 -6.09 13.47
N GLU A 74 -1.82 -7.23 13.79
CA GLU A 74 -1.06 -8.40 14.25
C GLU A 74 -0.18 -9.04 13.17
N VAL A 75 -0.40 -8.74 11.90
CA VAL A 75 0.22 -9.44 10.77
C VAL A 75 1.06 -8.57 9.83
N ILE A 76 1.05 -7.25 10.05
CA ILE A 76 1.83 -6.24 9.31
C ILE A 76 2.84 -5.61 10.26
#